data_AF-A0A8H6MI43-F1
#
_entry.id   AF-A0A8H6MI43-F1
#
_cell.length_a   1.000
_cell.length_b   1.000
_cell.length_c   1.000
_cell.angle_alpha   90.00
_cell.angle_beta   90.00
_cell.angle_gamma   90.00
#
_symmetry.space_group_name_H-M   'P 1'
#
loop_
_entity.id
_entity.type
_entity.pdbx_description
1 polymer ?
#
loop_
_entity_poly.entity_id
_entity_poly.type
_entity_poly.pdbx_seq_one_letter_code
_entity_poly.pdbx_strand_id
1 'polypeptide(L)'
;MKRKRGDNEDGAAACLGPRRRAKDEPFREGKSVRERARPYLLAVGKMHADVLETTWSTGRNRCVEAGHVRELKDAFVKGGLERGAPENRIAVLCSAEEVRRIRQSTGGGGDGQADDDDGGDGEASFLRWASVNDTKAEVMAGQHRLHALREYVEATGAPASEAWWTCELYDKDRLPADLNIKLRINRRDPSLPDNHGQIWTQLVSVASDAVEPSAHDRASPVNHKLVEALRLGGEKSFPTRRLMTLWNHERWRTLTTRWCETRLGLETFNISTFEWMASLRIDDYWLPTLEAALGTLKALPLDEAQDLGRDDWDRLAAATADGRTREAVEAAFYTGNGGDGSHRRTTGLLKAMDDAAYRKVCRAMWTAPDLALVDLK
;
A
#
# COMPACT_ATOMS: atom_id res chain seq x y z
N MET A 1 43.43 9.92 62.00
CA MET A 1 44.63 10.77 61.81
C MET A 1 45.17 10.52 60.39
N LYS A 2 44.97 11.47 59.45
CA LYS A 2 46.00 12.26 58.73
C LYS A 2 47.17 11.40 58.20
N ARG A 3 47.47 11.33 56.89
CA ARG A 3 47.89 12.39 55.93
C ARG A 3 47.43 11.97 54.51
N LYS A 4 46.74 12.76 53.66
CA LYS A 4 47.00 14.01 52.90
C LYS A 4 48.12 13.95 51.82
N ARG A 5 47.64 13.80 50.57
CA ARG A 5 48.02 14.33 49.23
C ARG A 5 49.46 14.74 48.89
N GLY A 6 49.88 14.34 47.68
CA GLY A 6 50.76 15.07 46.77
C GLY A 6 50.33 14.80 45.32
N ASP A 7 50.19 15.87 44.52
CA ASP A 7 49.69 15.95 43.14
C ASP A 7 50.78 15.69 42.07
N ASN A 8 50.33 15.57 40.79
CA ASN A 8 51.07 15.58 39.50
C ASN A 8 51.92 14.33 39.16
N GLU A 9 51.97 13.79 37.94
CA GLU A 9 51.71 14.33 36.59
C GLU A 9 51.48 13.16 35.59
N ASP A 10 51.16 13.51 34.33
CA ASP A 10 51.14 12.69 33.11
C ASP A 10 49.81 12.09 32.62
N GLY A 11 49.15 12.93 31.80
CA GLY A 11 48.14 12.55 30.84
C GLY A 11 48.70 11.59 29.79
N ALA A 12 48.46 10.29 29.98
CA ALA A 12 48.60 9.30 28.95
C ALA A 12 47.35 9.32 28.04
N ALA A 13 47.58 9.69 26.79
CA ALA A 13 46.61 9.75 25.70
C ALA A 13 45.83 8.43 25.55
N ALA A 14 44.52 8.48 25.81
CA ALA A 14 43.60 7.43 25.38
C ALA A 14 43.36 7.58 23.87
N CYS A 15 43.95 6.68 23.08
CA CYS A 15 43.78 6.57 21.64
C CYS A 15 42.30 6.44 21.27
N LEU A 16 41.66 7.55 20.88
CA LEU A 16 40.42 7.55 20.13
C LEU A 16 40.71 7.01 18.73
N GLY A 17 40.21 5.81 18.43
CA GLY A 17 40.28 5.21 17.11
C GLY A 17 39.70 6.15 16.03
N PRO A 18 40.16 6.03 14.78
CA PRO A 18 39.82 7.00 13.74
C PRO A 18 38.32 6.98 13.47
N ARG A 19 37.64 8.08 13.82
CA ARG A 19 36.33 8.43 13.26
C ARG A 19 36.48 8.41 11.75
N ARG A 20 35.83 7.44 11.09
CA ARG A 20 35.70 7.42 9.62
C ARG A 20 35.16 8.79 9.19
N ARG A 21 36.04 9.62 8.61
CA ARG A 21 35.61 10.78 7.82
C ARG A 21 34.65 10.22 6.77
N ALA A 22 33.39 10.66 6.82
CA ALA A 22 32.51 10.53 5.68
C ALA A 22 33.29 11.12 4.49
N LYS A 23 33.58 10.29 3.49
CA LYS A 23 34.10 10.82 2.23
C LYS A 23 33.04 11.79 1.73
N ASP A 24 33.46 13.03 1.48
CA ASP A 24 32.65 14.02 0.77
C ASP A 24 32.39 13.48 -0.65
N GLU A 25 31.38 12.62 -0.79
CA GLU A 25 30.82 12.32 -2.09
C GLU A 25 30.15 13.62 -2.59
N PRO A 26 30.48 14.08 -3.81
CA PRO A 26 29.83 15.25 -4.38
C PRO A 26 28.31 15.03 -4.40
N PHE A 27 27.55 16.08 -4.09
CA PHE A 27 26.09 16.06 -4.11
C PHE A 27 25.62 15.47 -5.44
N ARG A 28 24.88 14.36 -5.40
CA ARG A 28 24.24 13.80 -6.59
C ARG A 28 22.85 14.42 -6.72
N GLU A 29 22.70 15.37 -7.63
CA GLU A 29 21.38 15.83 -8.07
C GLU A 29 20.66 14.67 -8.76
N GLY A 30 19.66 14.10 -8.08
CA GLY A 30 18.87 12.99 -8.59
C GLY A 30 17.52 13.46 -9.13
N LYS A 31 17.21 13.12 -10.38
CA LYS A 31 15.89 13.36 -10.97
C LYS A 31 14.76 12.70 -10.17
N SER A 32 13.61 13.35 -10.07
CA SER A 32 12.41 12.77 -9.44
C SER A 32 11.94 11.50 -10.19
N VAL A 33 11.11 10.64 -9.56
CA VAL A 33 10.56 9.46 -10.28
C VAL A 33 9.78 9.92 -11.50
N ARG A 34 8.92 10.93 -11.33
CA ARG A 34 8.12 11.49 -12.41
C ARG A 34 8.98 12.09 -13.53
N GLU A 35 10.08 12.78 -13.21
CA GLU A 35 11.04 13.25 -14.22
C GLU A 35 11.71 12.11 -14.98
N ARG A 36 12.09 11.03 -14.29
CA ARG A 36 12.66 9.84 -14.93
C ARG A 36 11.64 9.10 -15.79
N ALA A 37 10.37 9.14 -15.41
CA ALA A 37 9.27 8.51 -16.13
C ALA A 37 8.72 9.37 -17.28
N ARG A 38 9.10 10.65 -17.37
CA ARG A 38 8.66 11.59 -18.42
C ARG A 38 8.79 11.06 -19.86
N PRO A 39 9.84 10.31 -20.25
CA PRO A 39 9.92 9.72 -21.59
C PRO A 39 8.82 8.70 -21.94
N TYR A 40 8.13 8.17 -20.92
CA TYR A 40 7.04 7.19 -21.05
C TYR A 40 5.66 7.82 -20.83
N LEU A 41 5.60 9.15 -20.63
CA LEU A 41 4.36 9.89 -20.48
C LEU A 41 3.72 10.08 -21.86
N LEU A 42 2.54 9.48 -22.06
CA LEU A 42 1.77 9.57 -23.29
C LEU A 42 1.00 10.90 -23.38
N ALA A 43 0.40 11.31 -22.28
CA ALA A 43 -0.42 12.51 -22.19
C ALA A 43 -0.65 12.96 -20.75
N VAL A 44 -1.05 14.23 -20.59
CA VAL A 44 -1.68 14.74 -19.38
C VAL A 44 -3.07 15.22 -19.76
N GLY A 45 -4.08 14.83 -18.99
CA GLY A 45 -5.44 15.19 -19.34
C GLY A 45 -6.52 14.80 -18.34
N LYS A 46 -7.73 15.28 -18.58
CA LYS A 46 -8.88 15.07 -17.71
C LYS A 46 -9.49 13.68 -17.94
N MET A 47 -9.57 12.87 -16.90
CA MET A 47 -10.26 11.57 -16.93
C MET A 47 -11.40 11.55 -15.92
N HIS A 48 -12.49 10.87 -16.29
CA HIS A 48 -13.62 10.65 -15.39
C HIS A 48 -13.28 9.61 -14.33
N ALA A 49 -13.81 9.73 -13.12
CA ALA A 49 -13.51 8.84 -12.02
C ALA A 49 -13.94 7.39 -12.28
N ASP A 50 -14.97 7.18 -13.10
CA ASP A 50 -15.53 5.85 -13.40
C ASP A 50 -14.71 5.05 -14.40
N VAL A 51 -13.88 5.72 -15.19
CA VAL A 51 -12.97 5.07 -16.15
C VAL A 51 -11.63 4.70 -15.54
N LEU A 52 -11.46 4.96 -14.24
CA LEU A 52 -10.27 4.69 -13.48
C LEU A 52 -10.47 3.47 -12.58
N GLU A 53 -9.59 2.49 -12.73
CA GLU A 53 -9.57 1.26 -11.94
C GLU A 53 -8.45 1.31 -10.90
N THR A 54 -8.78 0.98 -9.66
CA THR A 54 -7.82 0.94 -8.53
C THR A 54 -7.21 -0.45 -8.32
N THR A 55 -7.66 -1.47 -9.05
CA THR A 55 -7.06 -2.80 -9.05
C THR A 55 -5.76 -2.76 -9.84
N TRP A 56 -4.66 -3.23 -9.24
CA TRP A 56 -3.36 -3.21 -9.90
C TRP A 56 -3.10 -4.49 -10.68
N SER A 57 -2.54 -4.36 -11.88
CA SER A 57 -2.04 -5.51 -12.66
C SER A 57 -0.71 -6.06 -12.12
N THR A 58 0.05 -5.23 -11.38
CA THR A 58 1.30 -5.63 -10.74
C THR A 58 1.29 -5.23 -9.27
N GLY A 59 1.46 -6.22 -8.39
CA GLY A 59 1.43 -6.04 -6.94
C GLY A 59 0.02 -5.81 -6.40
N ARG A 60 -0.08 -5.27 -5.17
CA ARG A 60 -1.36 -4.98 -4.50
C ARG A 60 -1.44 -3.50 -4.17
N ASN A 61 -2.53 -2.86 -4.60
CA ASN A 61 -2.80 -1.48 -4.23
C ASN A 61 -3.12 -1.38 -2.74
N ARG A 62 -2.84 -0.23 -2.12
CA ARG A 62 -3.15 0.02 -0.71
C ARG A 62 -4.67 0.01 -0.52
N CYS A 63 -5.12 -0.43 0.65
CA CYS A 63 -6.53 -0.25 1.01
C CYS A 63 -6.86 1.24 1.13
N VAL A 64 -8.11 1.59 0.82
CA VAL A 64 -8.58 2.96 0.94
C VAL A 64 -8.85 3.26 2.41
N GLU A 65 -8.07 4.17 2.99
CA GLU A 65 -8.22 4.59 4.38
C GLU A 65 -9.31 5.66 4.51
N ALA A 66 -10.44 5.29 5.13
CA ALA A 66 -11.60 6.18 5.28
C ALA A 66 -11.29 7.46 6.09
N GLY A 67 -10.33 7.41 7.02
CA GLY A 67 -9.88 8.59 7.77
C GLY A 67 -9.21 9.60 6.84
N HIS A 68 -8.25 9.15 6.04
CA HIS A 68 -7.53 10.00 5.09
C HIS A 68 -8.44 10.51 3.95
N VAL A 69 -9.37 9.68 3.47
CA VAL A 69 -10.39 10.12 2.50
C VAL A 69 -11.23 11.27 3.07
N ARG A 70 -11.62 11.19 4.34
CA ARG A 70 -12.37 12.26 5.02
C ARG A 70 -11.54 13.55 5.13
N GLU A 71 -10.26 13.44 5.50
CA GLU A 71 -9.36 14.60 5.54
C GLU A 71 -9.22 15.28 4.17
N LEU A 72 -9.05 14.49 3.11
CA LEU A 72 -8.99 15.00 1.74
C LEU A 72 -10.31 15.65 1.31
N LYS A 73 -11.44 15.04 1.66
CA LYS A 73 -12.77 15.62 1.40
C LYS A 73 -12.95 16.95 2.13
N ASP A 74 -12.56 17.02 3.40
CA ASP A 74 -12.61 18.25 4.19
C ASP A 74 -11.70 19.34 3.60
N ALA A 75 -10.54 18.94 3.07
CA ALA A 75 -9.65 19.84 2.33
C ALA A 75 -10.31 20.37 1.05
N PHE A 76 -11.02 19.52 0.29
CA PHE A 76 -11.75 19.97 -0.92
C PHE A 76 -12.87 20.95 -0.58
N VAL A 77 -13.59 20.73 0.52
CA VAL A 77 -14.65 21.65 0.98
C VAL A 77 -14.08 23.00 1.41
N LYS A 78 -12.94 23.02 2.11
CA LYS A 78 -12.35 24.25 2.68
C LYS A 78 -11.49 25.03 1.69
N GLY A 79 -10.69 24.34 0.88
CA GLY A 79 -9.69 24.93 0.00
C GLY A 79 -9.99 24.82 -1.49
N GLY A 80 -11.04 24.09 -1.87
CA GLY A 80 -11.36 23.81 -3.27
C GLY A 80 -10.57 22.64 -3.85
N LEU A 81 -10.83 22.36 -5.14
CA LEU A 81 -10.26 21.23 -5.86
C LEU A 81 -9.06 21.69 -6.70
N GLU A 82 -7.86 21.53 -6.19
CA GLU A 82 -6.60 21.89 -6.88
C GLU A 82 -6.21 20.86 -7.95
N ARG A 83 -7.08 20.60 -8.92
CA ARG A 83 -6.95 19.50 -9.91
C ARG A 83 -5.75 19.68 -10.85
N GLY A 84 -5.40 20.92 -11.20
CA GLY A 84 -4.33 21.23 -12.17
C GLY A 84 -2.90 21.18 -11.60
N ALA A 85 -2.76 21.24 -10.27
CA ALA A 85 -1.46 21.27 -9.61
C ALA A 85 -0.70 19.95 -9.86
N PRO A 86 0.56 19.97 -10.36
CA PRO A 86 1.33 18.77 -10.68
C PRO A 86 1.37 17.73 -9.56
N GLU A 87 1.50 18.18 -8.31
CA GLU A 87 1.50 17.38 -7.09
C GLU A 87 0.17 16.63 -6.86
N ASN A 88 -0.94 17.17 -7.35
CA ASN A 88 -2.28 16.59 -7.19
C ASN A 88 -2.69 15.70 -8.36
N ARG A 89 -1.92 15.65 -9.45
CA ARG A 89 -2.22 14.79 -10.61
C ARG A 89 -2.12 13.31 -10.23
N ILE A 90 -3.06 12.54 -10.77
CA ILE A 90 -3.15 11.08 -10.58
C ILE A 90 -2.29 10.40 -11.63
N ALA A 91 -1.41 9.48 -11.22
CA ALA A 91 -0.63 8.68 -12.17
C ALA A 91 -1.46 7.48 -12.62
N VAL A 92 -1.56 7.28 -13.94
CA VAL A 92 -2.39 6.25 -14.57
C VAL A 92 -1.56 5.46 -15.56
N LEU A 93 -1.77 4.14 -15.62
CA LEU A 93 -1.14 3.23 -16.56
C LEU A 93 -2.15 2.82 -17.65
N CYS A 94 -1.78 2.99 -18.91
CA CYS A 94 -2.61 2.62 -20.06
C CYS A 94 -1.74 2.32 -21.30
N SER A 95 -2.31 1.70 -22.33
CA SER A 95 -1.60 1.46 -23.59
C SER A 95 -1.51 2.73 -24.45
N ALA A 96 -0.45 2.83 -25.26
CA ALA A 96 -0.31 3.90 -26.24
C ALA A 96 -1.45 3.91 -27.28
N GLU A 97 -1.97 2.72 -27.60
CA GLU A 97 -3.09 2.53 -28.55
C GLU A 97 -4.39 3.15 -28.05
N GLU A 98 -4.73 2.97 -26.77
CA GLU A 98 -5.91 3.56 -26.13
C GLU A 98 -5.89 5.10 -26.17
N VAL A 99 -4.71 5.70 -25.92
CA VAL A 99 -4.55 7.16 -26.00
C VAL A 99 -4.67 7.63 -27.44
N ARG A 100 -4.11 6.88 -28.40
CA ARG A 100 -4.18 7.24 -29.83
C ARG A 100 -5.60 7.20 -30.36
N ARG A 101 -6.38 6.16 -30.03
CA ARG A 101 -7.79 6.03 -30.42
C ARG A 101 -8.62 7.24 -29.99
N ILE A 102 -8.46 7.70 -28.75
CA ILE A 102 -9.18 8.88 -28.26
C ILE A 102 -8.74 10.13 -28.99
N ARG A 103 -7.43 10.36 -29.16
CA ARG A 103 -6.94 11.55 -29.89
C ARG A 103 -7.48 11.61 -31.32
N GLN A 104 -7.53 10.47 -32.01
CA GLN A 104 -8.11 10.37 -33.36
C GLN A 104 -9.63 10.60 -33.35
N SER A 105 -10.35 10.10 -32.35
CA SER A 105 -11.79 10.32 -32.21
C SER A 105 -12.16 11.79 -31.94
N THR A 106 -11.25 12.56 -31.37
CA THR A 106 -11.41 14.00 -31.10
C THR A 106 -10.95 14.85 -32.28
N GLY A 107 -9.98 14.38 -33.08
CA GLY A 107 -9.44 15.08 -34.24
C GLY A 107 -10.18 14.87 -35.57
N GLY A 108 -11.11 13.91 -35.66
CA GLY A 108 -11.79 13.54 -36.91
C GLY A 108 -12.98 14.42 -37.33
N GLY A 109 -13.10 15.65 -36.81
CA GLY A 109 -14.26 16.53 -37.02
C GLY A 109 -14.02 17.78 -37.89
N GLY A 110 -12.81 17.98 -38.42
CA GLY A 110 -12.49 19.17 -39.21
C GLY A 110 -11.55 18.86 -40.35
N ASP A 111 -12.09 18.79 -41.56
CA ASP A 111 -11.30 18.99 -42.78
C ASP A 111 -10.74 20.42 -42.75
N GLY A 112 -9.44 20.56 -42.48
CA GLY A 112 -8.78 21.86 -42.50
C GLY A 112 -7.38 21.85 -41.91
N GLN A 113 -6.40 21.80 -42.80
CA GLN A 113 -5.02 22.25 -42.64
C GLN A 113 -4.18 21.58 -41.53
N ALA A 114 -3.19 20.79 -41.96
CA ALA A 114 -2.02 20.48 -41.15
C ALA A 114 -1.23 21.78 -40.93
N ASP A 115 -1.39 22.39 -39.76
CA ASP A 115 -0.41 23.31 -39.22
C ASP A 115 0.46 22.55 -38.22
N ASP A 116 1.73 22.43 -38.58
CA ASP A 116 2.82 22.08 -37.69
C ASP A 116 2.89 23.08 -36.52
N ASP A 117 3.15 22.52 -35.34
CA ASP A 117 3.88 23.15 -34.24
C ASP A 117 3.28 24.44 -33.62
N ASP A 118 2.40 24.25 -32.63
CA ASP A 118 2.42 25.13 -31.46
C ASP A 118 2.25 24.32 -30.17
N GLY A 119 3.21 24.51 -29.26
CA GLY A 119 3.32 23.90 -27.94
C GLY A 119 2.28 24.44 -26.96
N GLY A 120 1.00 24.36 -27.34
CA GLY A 120 -0.12 24.73 -26.50
C GLY A 120 -0.31 23.71 -25.38
N ASP A 121 -0.10 24.18 -24.15
CA ASP A 121 -0.42 23.61 -22.84
C ASP A 121 -1.93 23.37 -22.64
N GLY A 122 -2.61 22.88 -23.68
CA GLY A 122 -4.02 22.53 -23.70
C GLY A 122 -4.21 21.13 -23.14
N GLU A 123 -4.59 21.05 -21.87
CA GLU A 123 -4.91 19.80 -21.18
C GLU A 123 -5.86 18.93 -22.01
N ALA A 124 -5.37 17.77 -22.49
CA ALA A 124 -6.16 16.91 -23.36
C ALA A 124 -7.39 16.36 -22.61
N SER A 125 -8.55 16.34 -23.27
CA SER A 125 -9.77 15.79 -22.67
C SER A 125 -9.91 14.30 -22.99
N PHE A 126 -9.88 13.45 -21.96
CA PHE A 126 -10.09 12.01 -22.05
C PHE A 126 -11.42 11.58 -21.41
N LEU A 127 -12.37 12.51 -21.26
CA LEU A 127 -13.68 12.23 -20.64
C LEU A 127 -14.50 11.17 -21.41
N ARG A 128 -14.24 10.99 -22.71
CA ARG A 128 -14.89 10.00 -23.58
C ARG A 128 -14.24 8.60 -23.52
N TRP A 129 -13.34 8.35 -22.57
CA TRP A 129 -12.56 7.11 -22.49
C TRP A 129 -13.43 5.84 -22.57
N ALA A 130 -14.47 5.74 -21.74
CA ALA A 130 -15.37 4.58 -21.75
C ALA A 130 -15.99 4.32 -23.13
N SER A 131 -16.42 5.38 -23.82
CA SER A 131 -17.09 5.26 -25.12
C SER A 131 -16.16 4.85 -26.27
N VAL A 132 -14.84 5.02 -26.12
CA VAL A 132 -13.86 4.78 -27.19
C VAL A 132 -13.07 3.51 -26.96
N ASN A 133 -12.66 3.25 -25.71
CA ASN A 133 -11.75 2.17 -25.39
C ASN A 133 -12.44 0.94 -24.81
N ASP A 134 -13.66 1.08 -24.24
CA ASP A 134 -14.40 0.03 -23.53
C ASP A 134 -13.58 -0.67 -22.41
N THR A 135 -12.49 -0.03 -21.97
CA THR A 135 -11.59 -0.48 -20.92
C THR A 135 -11.46 0.60 -19.84
N LYS A 136 -11.03 0.21 -18.65
CA LYS A 136 -10.64 1.15 -17.59
C LYS A 136 -9.13 1.32 -17.59
N ALA A 137 -8.67 2.53 -17.25
CA ALA A 137 -7.26 2.83 -17.09
C ALA A 137 -6.84 2.59 -15.63
N GLU A 138 -5.68 1.99 -15.43
CA GLU A 138 -5.22 1.54 -14.11
C GLU A 138 -4.58 2.69 -13.32
N VAL A 139 -5.06 2.97 -12.12
CA VAL A 139 -4.53 4.03 -11.25
C VAL A 139 -3.27 3.55 -10.54
N MET A 140 -2.11 4.10 -10.89
CA MET A 140 -0.84 3.80 -10.22
C MET A 140 -0.72 4.53 -8.88
N ALA A 141 -1.15 5.80 -8.82
CA ALA A 141 -1.06 6.61 -7.61
C ALA A 141 -2.18 7.66 -7.56
N GLY A 142 -2.72 7.92 -6.37
CA GLY A 142 -3.78 8.92 -6.17
C GLY A 142 -5.19 8.35 -5.90
N GLN A 143 -5.31 7.07 -5.55
CA GLN A 143 -6.61 6.45 -5.27
C GLN A 143 -7.43 7.13 -4.15
N HIS A 144 -6.82 7.57 -3.06
CA HIS A 144 -7.56 8.20 -1.95
C HIS A 144 -8.22 9.50 -2.40
N ARG A 145 -7.54 10.26 -3.27
CA ARG A 145 -8.05 11.47 -3.91
C ARG A 145 -9.22 11.15 -4.85
N LEU A 146 -9.16 10.04 -5.57
CA LEU A 146 -10.27 9.54 -6.39
C LEU A 146 -11.50 9.19 -5.54
N HIS A 147 -11.30 8.48 -4.41
CA HIS A 147 -12.39 8.15 -3.48
C HIS A 147 -12.95 9.41 -2.80
N ALA A 148 -12.09 10.33 -2.35
CA ALA A 148 -12.51 11.61 -1.77
C ALA A 148 -13.30 12.46 -2.77
N LEU A 149 -12.94 12.44 -4.06
CA LEU A 149 -13.69 13.11 -5.11
C LEU A 149 -15.11 12.52 -5.24
N ARG A 150 -15.24 11.19 -5.26
CA ARG A 150 -16.55 10.53 -5.35
C ARG A 150 -17.43 10.92 -4.15
N GLU A 151 -16.91 10.82 -2.93
CA GLU A 151 -17.64 11.21 -1.71
C GLU A 151 -17.94 12.72 -1.64
N TYR A 152 -17.13 13.55 -2.29
CA TYR A 152 -17.33 15.00 -2.37
C TYR A 152 -18.45 15.35 -3.36
N VAL A 153 -18.46 14.75 -4.56
CA VAL A 153 -19.51 14.95 -5.57
C VAL A 153 -20.87 14.49 -5.03
N GLU A 154 -20.91 13.32 -4.40
CA GLU A 154 -22.12 12.81 -3.73
C GLU A 154 -22.62 13.76 -2.63
N ALA A 155 -21.72 14.29 -1.79
CA ALA A 155 -22.11 15.16 -0.69
C ALA A 155 -22.53 16.57 -1.12
N THR A 156 -22.01 17.06 -2.24
CA THR A 156 -22.33 18.41 -2.77
C THR A 156 -23.51 18.41 -3.72
N GLY A 157 -23.99 17.23 -4.16
CA GLY A 157 -25.02 17.12 -5.19
C GLY A 157 -24.57 17.62 -6.56
N ALA A 158 -23.25 17.71 -6.78
CA ALA A 158 -22.68 18.13 -8.04
C ALA A 158 -23.04 17.12 -9.15
N PRO A 159 -23.17 17.56 -10.41
CA PRO A 159 -23.47 16.64 -11.51
C PRO A 159 -22.35 15.62 -11.67
N ALA A 160 -22.71 14.38 -12.02
CA ALA A 160 -21.73 13.30 -12.20
C ALA A 160 -20.62 13.67 -13.19
N SER A 161 -20.92 14.51 -14.20
CA SER A 161 -19.93 15.02 -15.16
C SER A 161 -18.75 15.77 -14.52
N GLU A 162 -18.89 16.27 -13.28
CA GLU A 162 -17.83 16.96 -12.53
C GLU A 162 -16.92 16.02 -11.74
N ALA A 163 -17.19 14.71 -11.75
CA ALA A 163 -16.35 13.67 -11.16
C ALA A 163 -15.14 13.35 -12.05
N TRP A 164 -14.38 14.37 -12.45
CA TRP A 164 -13.15 14.23 -13.22
C TRP A 164 -11.92 14.70 -12.43
N TRP A 165 -10.76 14.16 -12.80
CA TRP A 165 -9.47 14.59 -12.26
C TRP A 165 -8.40 14.65 -13.36
N THR A 166 -7.36 15.45 -13.15
CA THR A 166 -6.20 15.52 -14.07
C THR A 166 -5.27 14.34 -13.85
N CYS A 167 -5.02 13.58 -14.91
CA CYS A 167 -4.23 12.36 -14.90
C CYS A 167 -2.97 12.48 -15.76
N GLU A 168 -1.89 11.86 -15.31
CA GLU A 168 -0.66 11.62 -16.07
C GLU A 168 -0.71 10.18 -16.60
N LEU A 169 -0.84 10.02 -17.92
CA LEU A 169 -1.02 8.72 -18.58
C LEU A 169 0.34 8.16 -19.01
N TYR A 170 0.77 7.07 -18.39
CA TYR A 170 2.02 6.38 -18.68
C TYR A 170 1.81 5.14 -19.55
N ASP A 171 2.76 4.91 -20.46
CA ASP A 171 2.74 3.80 -21.40
C ASP A 171 3.01 2.45 -20.72
N LYS A 172 1.98 1.61 -20.64
CA LYS A 172 2.05 0.26 -20.09
C LYS A 172 3.08 -0.63 -20.80
N ASP A 173 3.24 -0.48 -22.10
CA ASP A 173 4.01 -1.41 -22.93
C ASP A 173 5.50 -1.05 -22.97
N ARG A 174 5.85 0.20 -22.59
CA ARG A 174 7.22 0.72 -22.66
C ARG A 174 7.81 1.09 -21.30
N LEU A 175 6.98 1.27 -20.26
CA LEU A 175 7.44 1.67 -18.93
C LEU A 175 8.25 0.54 -18.26
N PRO A 176 9.53 0.76 -17.91
CA PRO A 176 10.32 -0.24 -17.21
C PRO A 176 9.70 -0.64 -15.86
N ALA A 177 9.78 -1.91 -15.49
CA ALA A 177 9.20 -2.45 -14.26
C ALA A 177 9.68 -1.71 -13.00
N ASP A 178 10.96 -1.32 -12.93
CA ASP A 178 11.50 -0.56 -11.80
C ASP A 178 10.86 0.83 -11.66
N LEU A 179 10.55 1.49 -12.77
CA LEU A 179 9.88 2.79 -12.80
C LEU A 179 8.38 2.64 -12.54
N ASN A 180 7.74 1.60 -13.08
CA ASN A 180 6.35 1.25 -12.82
C ASN A 180 6.08 1.12 -11.31
N ILE A 181 6.90 0.33 -10.62
CA ILE A 181 6.78 0.15 -9.17
C ILE A 181 7.09 1.46 -8.44
N LYS A 182 8.12 2.22 -8.83
CA LYS A 182 8.45 3.51 -8.18
C LYS A 182 7.36 4.57 -8.32
N LEU A 183 6.59 4.57 -9.40
CA LEU A 183 5.46 5.49 -9.58
C LEU A 183 4.27 5.12 -8.70
N ARG A 184 4.13 3.85 -8.34
CA ARG A 184 3.09 3.34 -7.42
C ARG A 184 3.41 3.58 -5.94
N ILE A 185 4.70 3.75 -5.63
CA ILE A 185 5.19 4.02 -4.28
C ILE A 185 4.96 5.48 -3.92
N ASN A 186 4.09 5.77 -2.94
CA ASN A 186 3.75 7.13 -2.51
C ASN A 186 4.50 7.56 -1.22
N ARG A 187 5.80 7.28 -1.09
CA ARG A 187 6.56 7.55 0.15
C ARG A 187 6.99 9.00 0.36
N ARG A 188 6.82 9.86 -0.66
CA ARG A 188 7.16 11.28 -0.55
C ARG A 188 5.99 12.14 -0.11
N ASP A 189 4.79 11.59 -0.07
CA ASP A 189 3.65 12.27 0.50
C ASP A 189 3.66 12.04 2.03
N PRO A 190 4.02 13.07 2.83
CA PRO A 190 4.09 12.91 4.29
C PRO A 190 2.71 12.64 4.91
N SER A 191 1.62 12.79 4.17
CA SER A 191 0.28 12.53 4.68
C SER A 191 0.01 11.04 4.93
N LEU A 192 0.66 10.13 4.18
CA LEU A 192 0.41 8.69 4.32
C LEU A 192 1.62 7.85 3.87
N PRO A 193 2.69 7.78 4.71
CA PRO A 193 3.84 6.94 4.41
C PRO A 193 3.46 5.46 4.37
N ASP A 194 4.09 4.70 3.46
CA ASP A 194 3.85 3.26 3.35
C ASP A 194 4.24 2.56 4.66
N ASN A 195 3.38 1.65 5.15
CA ASN A 195 3.70 0.85 6.33
C ASN A 195 4.68 -0.30 5.99
N HIS A 196 5.23 -0.96 7.01
CA HIS A 196 6.21 -2.03 6.82
C HIS A 196 5.67 -3.20 5.95
N GLY A 197 4.38 -3.54 6.05
CA GLY A 197 3.76 -4.62 5.27
C GLY A 197 3.65 -4.25 3.79
N GLN A 198 3.22 -3.03 3.50
CA GLN A 198 3.18 -2.49 2.13
C GLN A 198 4.57 -2.45 1.51
N ILE A 199 5.58 -2.04 2.27
CA ILE A 199 6.98 -2.04 1.83
C ILE A 199 7.46 -3.46 1.52
N TRP A 200 7.07 -4.45 2.33
CA TRP A 200 7.37 -5.85 2.07
C TRP A 200 6.73 -6.35 0.77
N THR A 201 5.43 -6.11 0.56
CA THR A 201 4.73 -6.53 -0.67
C THR A 201 5.33 -5.88 -1.92
N GLN A 202 5.72 -4.60 -1.84
CA GLN A 202 6.43 -3.93 -2.92
C GLN A 202 7.79 -4.59 -3.22
N LEU A 203 8.53 -5.00 -2.18
CA LEU A 203 9.79 -5.72 -2.34
C LEU A 203 9.58 -7.08 -3.02
N VAL A 204 8.52 -7.80 -2.67
CA VAL A 204 8.11 -9.04 -3.34
C VAL A 204 7.82 -8.80 -4.81
N SER A 205 7.03 -7.78 -5.16
CA SER A 205 6.73 -7.48 -6.58
C SER A 205 8.00 -7.18 -7.39
N VAL A 206 8.92 -6.35 -6.86
CA VAL A 206 10.19 -6.06 -7.56
C VAL A 206 11.05 -7.32 -7.70
N ALA A 207 11.09 -8.17 -6.67
CA ALA A 207 11.88 -9.39 -6.68
C ALA A 207 11.33 -10.42 -7.68
N SER A 208 10.00 -10.55 -7.79
CA SER A 208 9.34 -11.43 -8.75
C SER A 208 9.57 -10.99 -10.20
N ASP A 209 9.52 -9.69 -10.48
CA ASP A 209 9.75 -9.14 -11.83
C ASP A 209 11.22 -9.21 -12.27
N ALA A 210 12.17 -9.30 -11.32
CA ALA A 210 13.60 -9.35 -11.60
C ALA A 210 14.12 -10.76 -11.97
N VAL A 211 13.27 -11.80 -11.87
CA VAL A 211 13.64 -13.18 -12.22
C VAL A 211 13.38 -13.41 -13.71
N GLU A 212 14.42 -13.31 -14.53
CA GLU A 212 14.42 -13.89 -15.88
C GLU A 212 14.10 -15.40 -15.81
N PRO A 213 13.42 -16.01 -16.81
CA PRO A 213 12.82 -17.35 -16.71
C PRO A 213 13.82 -18.52 -16.58
N SER A 214 15.12 -18.25 -16.53
CA SER A 214 16.18 -19.24 -16.69
C SER A 214 16.98 -19.57 -15.42
N ALA A 215 16.38 -19.49 -14.24
CA ALA A 215 17.01 -20.02 -13.03
C ALA A 215 15.98 -20.67 -12.10
N HIS A 216 15.94 -22.00 -12.11
CA HIS A 216 15.25 -22.78 -11.09
C HIS A 216 15.70 -22.36 -9.68
N ASP A 217 14.71 -21.92 -8.90
CA ASP A 217 14.55 -22.23 -7.48
C ASP A 217 15.58 -21.71 -6.47
N ARG A 218 16.22 -20.56 -6.75
CA ARG A 218 16.87 -19.77 -5.70
C ARG A 218 16.58 -18.28 -5.88
N ALA A 219 15.67 -17.76 -5.07
CA ALA A 219 15.51 -16.32 -4.89
C ALA A 219 16.88 -15.71 -4.54
N SER A 220 17.45 -14.96 -5.49
CA SER A 220 18.75 -14.32 -5.33
C SER A 220 18.77 -13.45 -4.07
N PRO A 221 19.89 -13.39 -3.33
CA PRO A 221 20.02 -12.48 -2.20
C PRO A 221 19.69 -11.07 -2.69
N VAL A 222 18.84 -10.36 -1.93
CA VAL A 222 18.42 -9.01 -2.30
C VAL A 222 19.65 -8.14 -2.43
N ASN A 223 19.91 -7.73 -3.66
CA ASN A 223 21.04 -6.88 -3.98
C ASN A 223 20.72 -5.45 -3.52
N HIS A 224 21.73 -4.64 -3.20
CA HIS A 224 21.55 -3.21 -2.86
C HIS A 224 20.68 -2.46 -3.89
N LYS A 225 20.66 -2.96 -5.14
CA LYS A 225 19.78 -2.49 -6.23
C LYS A 225 18.28 -2.52 -5.90
N LEU A 226 17.78 -3.47 -5.11
CA LEU A 226 16.38 -3.57 -4.71
C LEU A 226 16.01 -2.55 -3.60
N VAL A 227 16.94 -2.25 -2.68
CA VAL A 227 16.80 -1.13 -1.72
C VAL A 227 16.74 0.20 -2.44
N GLU A 228 17.62 0.34 -3.44
CA GLU A 228 17.69 1.53 -4.29
C GLU A 228 16.43 1.65 -5.16
N ALA A 229 15.92 0.53 -5.68
CA ALA A 229 14.66 0.49 -6.42
C ALA A 229 13.49 0.99 -5.57
N LEU A 230 13.42 0.55 -4.31
CA LEU A 230 12.42 1.01 -3.36
C LEU A 230 12.77 2.36 -2.71
N ARG A 231 13.91 3.00 -3.02
CA ARG A 231 14.38 4.26 -2.41
C ARG A 231 14.45 4.24 -0.87
N LEU A 232 14.65 3.08 -0.27
CA LEU A 232 14.68 2.88 1.19
C LEU A 232 15.93 3.47 1.89
N GLY A 233 16.93 3.93 1.13
CA GLY A 233 18.18 4.46 1.67
C GLY A 233 18.12 5.92 2.18
N GLY A 234 17.04 6.66 1.89
CA GLY A 234 16.94 8.08 2.24
C GLY A 234 16.20 8.40 3.55
N GLU A 235 15.46 7.43 4.11
CA GLU A 235 14.71 7.62 5.35
C GLU A 235 15.63 7.40 6.57
N LYS A 236 15.88 8.46 7.35
CA LYS A 236 16.79 8.44 8.51
C LYS A 236 16.42 7.41 9.59
N SER A 237 15.22 6.82 9.54
CA SER A 237 14.70 5.88 10.55
C SER A 237 14.30 4.50 9.98
N PHE A 238 14.41 4.26 8.67
CA PHE A 238 13.94 2.99 8.11
C PHE A 238 14.92 1.85 8.42
N PRO A 239 14.45 0.69 8.94
CA PRO A 239 15.31 -0.41 9.37
C PRO A 239 15.81 -1.28 8.20
N THR A 240 16.47 -0.69 7.20
CA THR A 240 16.95 -1.38 5.97
C THR A 240 17.78 -2.62 6.26
N ARG A 241 18.68 -2.56 7.25
CA ARG A 241 19.52 -3.71 7.62
C ARG A 241 18.69 -4.88 8.15
N ARG A 242 17.68 -4.60 8.99
CA ARG A 242 16.78 -5.63 9.53
C ARG A 242 15.91 -6.23 8.44
N LEU A 243 15.42 -5.39 7.53
CA LEU A 243 14.70 -5.86 6.34
C LEU A 243 15.53 -6.87 5.55
N MET A 244 16.82 -6.59 5.34
CA MET A 244 17.71 -7.52 4.64
C MET A 244 17.95 -8.82 5.39
N THR A 245 18.17 -8.74 6.71
CA THR A 245 18.32 -9.95 7.53
C THR A 245 17.09 -10.84 7.39
N LEU A 246 15.90 -10.25 7.56
CA LEU A 246 14.63 -10.98 7.48
C LEU A 246 14.38 -11.54 6.08
N TRP A 247 14.67 -10.76 5.03
CA TRP A 247 14.49 -11.21 3.64
C TRP A 247 15.39 -12.40 3.28
N ASN A 248 16.64 -12.37 3.73
CA ASN A 248 17.58 -13.45 3.44
C ASN A 248 17.29 -14.72 4.25
N HIS A 249 16.40 -14.65 5.24
CA HIS A 249 15.95 -15.81 6.00
C HIS A 249 14.76 -16.48 5.32
N GLU A 250 15.00 -17.56 4.58
CA GLU A 250 14.01 -18.19 3.69
C GLU A 250 12.66 -18.53 4.35
N ARG A 251 12.65 -19.25 5.47
CA ARG A 251 11.41 -19.62 6.19
C ARG A 251 10.58 -18.38 6.56
N TRP A 252 11.23 -17.41 7.19
CA TRP A 252 10.63 -16.14 7.59
C TRP A 252 10.18 -15.30 6.39
N ARG A 253 10.94 -15.28 5.30
CA ARG A 253 10.54 -14.59 4.06
C ARG A 253 9.25 -15.19 3.52
N THR A 254 9.17 -16.50 3.37
CA THR A 254 7.97 -17.19 2.85
C THR A 254 6.76 -16.94 3.73
N LEU A 255 6.91 -17.06 5.06
CA LEU A 255 5.83 -16.79 6.00
C LEU A 255 5.40 -15.33 5.96
N THR A 256 6.36 -14.38 5.98
CA THR A 256 6.07 -12.94 5.98
C THR A 256 5.36 -12.52 4.71
N THR A 257 5.75 -13.07 3.55
CA THR A 257 5.04 -12.81 2.29
C THR A 257 3.59 -13.25 2.37
N ARG A 258 3.32 -14.49 2.80
CA ARG A 258 1.95 -14.98 3.02
C ARG A 258 1.19 -14.18 4.08
N TRP A 259 1.87 -13.71 5.12
CA TRP A 259 1.30 -12.86 6.16
C TRP A 259 0.85 -11.52 5.57
N CYS A 260 1.73 -10.83 4.85
CA CYS A 260 1.47 -9.55 4.19
C CYS A 260 0.51 -9.64 2.98
N GLU A 261 0.16 -10.85 2.52
CA GLU A 261 -0.97 -11.08 1.61
C GLU A 261 -2.33 -10.92 2.30
N THR A 262 -2.38 -10.85 3.63
CA THR A 262 -3.61 -10.60 4.40
C THR A 262 -3.63 -9.16 4.93
N ARG A 263 -4.81 -8.55 5.10
CA ARG A 263 -4.90 -7.23 5.76
C ARG A 263 -4.36 -7.24 7.17
N LEU A 264 -4.67 -8.28 7.95
CA LEU A 264 -4.13 -8.43 9.29
C LEU A 264 -2.61 -8.35 9.27
N GLY A 265 -1.96 -9.03 8.31
CA GLY A 265 -0.53 -8.96 8.17
C GLY A 265 0.01 -7.63 7.67
N LEU A 266 -0.67 -6.95 6.76
CA LEU A 266 -0.29 -5.58 6.35
C LEU A 266 -0.32 -4.59 7.52
N GLU A 267 -1.27 -4.74 8.45
CA GLU A 267 -1.43 -3.85 9.61
C GLU A 267 -0.53 -4.23 10.80
N THR A 268 -0.20 -5.51 10.96
CA THR A 268 0.56 -6.02 12.12
C THR A 268 2.04 -6.25 11.83
N PHE A 269 2.43 -6.45 10.57
CA PHE A 269 3.81 -6.71 10.22
C PHE A 269 4.70 -5.53 10.59
N ASN A 270 5.74 -5.81 11.37
CA ASN A 270 6.78 -4.86 11.69
C ASN A 270 8.13 -5.50 11.45
N ILE A 271 8.93 -4.92 10.55
CA ILE A 271 10.26 -5.41 10.19
C ILE A 271 11.14 -5.64 11.42
N SER A 272 11.13 -4.72 12.38
CA SER A 272 11.97 -4.84 13.57
C SER A 272 11.50 -5.95 14.50
N THR A 273 10.19 -6.10 14.69
CA THR A 273 9.62 -7.17 15.52
C THR A 273 9.85 -8.52 14.88
N PHE A 274 9.60 -8.67 13.58
CA PHE A 274 9.77 -9.95 12.87
C PHE A 274 11.24 -10.34 12.76
N GLU A 275 12.14 -9.38 12.51
CA GLU A 275 13.58 -9.66 12.55
C GLU A 275 14.04 -10.06 13.95
N TRP A 276 13.53 -9.41 15.00
CA TRP A 276 13.80 -9.83 16.37
C TRP A 276 13.29 -11.26 16.63
N MET A 277 12.05 -11.58 16.28
CA MET A 277 11.49 -12.94 16.43
C MET A 277 12.35 -13.98 15.71
N ALA A 278 12.78 -13.70 14.48
CA ALA A 278 13.69 -14.55 13.73
C ALA A 278 15.07 -14.68 14.40
N SER A 279 15.58 -13.61 15.01
CA SER A 279 16.87 -13.62 15.68
C SER A 279 16.90 -14.45 16.97
N LEU A 280 15.75 -14.64 17.62
CA LEU A 280 15.63 -15.47 18.83
C LEU A 280 15.80 -16.97 18.55
N ARG A 281 15.71 -17.40 17.28
CA ARG A 281 15.83 -18.81 16.85
C ARG A 281 14.86 -19.77 17.55
N ILE A 282 13.72 -19.26 18.00
CA ILE A 282 12.58 -20.03 18.49
C ILE A 282 11.49 -20.09 17.40
N ASP A 283 11.92 -20.36 16.17
CA ASP A 283 11.07 -20.42 14.98
C ASP A 283 9.92 -21.42 15.16
N ASP A 284 10.16 -22.53 15.85
CA ASP A 284 9.16 -23.57 16.09
C ASP A 284 8.04 -23.14 17.05
N TYR A 285 8.18 -22.00 17.71
CA TYR A 285 7.10 -21.35 18.45
C TYR A 285 6.36 -20.32 17.57
N TRP A 286 7.11 -19.41 16.93
CA TRP A 286 6.50 -18.29 16.19
C TRP A 286 5.87 -18.69 14.87
N LEU A 287 6.53 -19.55 14.07
CA LEU A 287 6.03 -19.92 12.75
C LEU A 287 4.70 -20.67 12.85
N PRO A 288 4.54 -21.72 13.71
CA PRO A 288 3.25 -22.40 13.84
C PRO A 288 2.14 -21.47 14.34
N THR A 289 2.48 -20.51 15.21
CA THR A 289 1.53 -19.53 15.73
C THR A 289 0.97 -18.64 14.61
N LEU A 290 1.84 -18.07 13.79
CA LEU A 290 1.45 -17.24 12.64
C LEU A 290 0.76 -18.08 11.55
N GLU A 291 1.18 -19.33 11.34
CA GLU A 291 0.53 -20.26 10.41
C GLU A 291 -0.88 -20.64 10.85
N ALA A 292 -1.11 -20.81 12.16
CA ALA A 292 -2.44 -21.06 12.70
C ALA A 292 -3.38 -19.86 12.49
N ALA A 293 -2.85 -18.64 12.65
CA ALA A 293 -3.59 -17.43 12.32
C ALA A 293 -3.92 -17.34 10.82
N LEU A 294 -2.96 -17.65 9.93
CA LEU A 294 -3.21 -17.76 8.48
C LEU A 294 -4.25 -18.84 8.15
N GLY A 295 -4.20 -19.99 8.81
CA GLY A 295 -5.19 -21.06 8.67
C GLY A 295 -6.58 -20.60 9.05
N THR A 296 -6.70 -19.80 10.11
CA THR A 296 -7.96 -19.18 10.54
C THR A 296 -8.49 -18.24 9.48
N LEU A 297 -7.67 -17.31 8.99
CA LEU A 297 -8.07 -16.36 7.95
C LEU A 297 -8.55 -17.08 6.68
N LYS A 298 -7.86 -18.16 6.29
CA LYS A 298 -8.24 -18.98 5.13
C LYS A 298 -9.54 -19.78 5.32
N ALA A 299 -9.82 -20.21 6.56
CA ALA A 299 -11.02 -20.99 6.87
C ALA A 299 -12.28 -20.13 7.00
N LEU A 300 -12.12 -18.82 7.26
CA LEU A 300 -13.24 -17.90 7.31
C LEU A 300 -13.74 -17.57 5.89
N PRO A 301 -15.06 -17.45 5.68
CA PRO A 301 -15.64 -17.12 4.37
C PRO A 301 -15.50 -15.62 4.09
N LEU A 302 -14.26 -15.14 3.99
CA LEU A 302 -13.90 -13.76 3.70
C LEU A 302 -13.46 -13.65 2.23
N ASP A 303 -13.90 -12.59 1.56
CA ASP A 303 -13.42 -12.21 0.22
C ASP A 303 -12.18 -11.31 0.30
N GLU A 304 -11.45 -11.10 -0.80
CA GLU A 304 -10.24 -10.26 -0.88
C GLU A 304 -10.49 -8.79 -0.47
N ALA A 305 -11.73 -8.32 -0.60
CA ALA A 305 -12.20 -7.01 -0.15
C ALA A 305 -12.66 -6.98 1.32
N GLN A 306 -12.80 -8.15 1.96
CA GLN A 306 -13.39 -8.35 3.29
C GLN A 306 -12.36 -8.82 4.31
N ASP A 307 -11.07 -8.55 4.06
CA ASP A 307 -10.01 -8.96 4.96
C ASP A 307 -10.19 -8.36 6.36
N LEU A 308 -10.03 -9.24 7.34
CA LEU A 308 -10.15 -8.98 8.77
C LEU A 308 -8.92 -8.18 9.22
N GLY A 309 -9.15 -6.94 9.70
CA GLY A 309 -8.09 -6.05 10.16
C GLY A 309 -7.67 -6.32 11.61
N ARG A 310 -6.65 -5.62 12.10
CA ARG A 310 -6.14 -5.80 13.47
C ARG A 310 -7.22 -5.60 14.53
N ASP A 311 -8.02 -4.55 14.42
CA ASP A 311 -9.08 -4.25 15.39
C ASP A 311 -10.16 -5.34 15.45
N ASP A 312 -10.53 -5.89 14.28
CA ASP A 312 -11.49 -6.98 14.19
C ASP A 312 -10.89 -8.26 14.82
N TRP A 313 -9.61 -8.53 14.56
CA TRP A 313 -8.89 -9.69 15.11
C TRP A 313 -8.79 -9.62 16.63
N ASP A 314 -8.34 -8.49 17.17
CA ASP A 314 -8.19 -8.28 18.61
C ASP A 314 -9.52 -8.45 19.35
N ARG A 315 -10.63 -7.97 18.77
CA ARG A 315 -11.97 -8.14 19.34
C ARG A 315 -12.40 -9.61 19.37
N LEU A 316 -12.16 -10.34 18.28
CA LEU A 316 -12.52 -11.75 18.19
C LEU A 316 -11.64 -12.62 19.09
N ALA A 317 -10.34 -12.35 19.14
CA ALA A 317 -9.40 -13.03 20.02
C ALA A 317 -9.79 -12.81 21.49
N ALA A 318 -10.07 -11.57 21.89
CA ALA A 318 -10.52 -11.25 23.24
C ALA A 318 -11.85 -11.95 23.60
N ALA A 319 -12.82 -11.96 22.69
CA ALA A 319 -14.12 -12.60 22.93
C ALA A 319 -14.05 -14.13 23.03
N THR A 320 -12.98 -14.75 22.52
CA THR A 320 -12.82 -16.22 22.52
C THR A 320 -11.68 -16.71 23.40
N ALA A 321 -11.06 -15.81 24.18
CA ALA A 321 -9.92 -16.12 25.04
C ALA A 321 -10.25 -17.16 26.13
N ASP A 322 -11.44 -17.07 26.72
CA ASP A 322 -11.91 -17.99 27.77
C ASP A 322 -12.59 -19.26 27.22
N GLY A 323 -12.51 -19.46 25.90
CA GLY A 323 -13.11 -20.59 25.20
C GLY A 323 -14.06 -20.14 24.08
N ARG A 324 -14.05 -20.89 22.97
CA ARG A 324 -14.91 -20.61 21.81
C ARG A 324 -16.25 -21.32 21.96
N THR A 325 -17.14 -20.79 22.79
CA THR A 325 -18.53 -21.24 22.85
C THR A 325 -19.38 -20.52 21.80
N ARG A 326 -20.53 -21.11 21.47
CA ARG A 326 -21.49 -20.50 20.55
C ARG A 326 -21.91 -19.13 21.08
N GLU A 327 -22.23 -19.04 22.36
CA GLU A 327 -22.74 -17.83 23.02
C GLU A 327 -21.69 -16.72 23.05
N ALA A 328 -20.42 -17.06 23.30
CA ALA A 328 -19.32 -16.09 23.30
C ALA A 328 -19.08 -15.50 21.90
N VAL A 329 -19.13 -16.33 20.86
CA VAL A 329 -19.04 -15.88 19.47
C VAL A 329 -20.26 -15.02 19.10
N GLU A 330 -21.48 -15.47 19.41
CA GLU A 330 -22.70 -14.71 19.13
C GLU A 330 -22.68 -13.33 19.81
N ALA A 331 -22.22 -13.26 21.07
CA ALA A 331 -22.09 -12.00 21.82
C ALA A 331 -21.03 -11.05 21.25
N ALA A 332 -19.98 -11.57 20.58
CA ALA A 332 -19.01 -10.74 19.88
C ALA A 332 -19.61 -10.08 18.63
N PHE A 333 -20.45 -10.80 17.89
CA PHE A 333 -21.05 -10.36 16.63
C PHE A 333 -22.34 -9.55 16.80
N TYR A 334 -23.12 -9.81 17.85
CA TYR A 334 -24.42 -9.19 18.04
C TYR A 334 -24.62 -8.60 19.43
N THR A 335 -25.30 -7.45 19.45
CA THR A 335 -25.77 -6.75 20.63
C THR A 335 -27.29 -6.89 20.73
N GLY A 336 -27.79 -7.23 21.94
CA GLY A 336 -29.22 -7.31 22.25
C GLY A 336 -29.62 -8.63 22.92
N ASN A 337 -30.41 -8.55 24.01
CA ASN A 337 -31.05 -9.72 24.61
C ASN A 337 -32.13 -10.23 23.65
N GLY A 338 -32.15 -11.54 23.39
CA GLY A 338 -33.02 -12.23 22.41
C GLY A 338 -34.54 -12.18 22.66
N GLY A 339 -35.06 -11.12 23.28
CA GLY A 339 -36.48 -10.93 23.56
C GLY A 339 -37.31 -10.36 22.41
N ASP A 340 -36.70 -9.72 21.41
CA ASP A 340 -37.44 -9.03 20.33
C ASP A 340 -36.92 -9.34 18.90
N GLY A 341 -36.20 -10.46 18.73
CA GLY A 341 -35.79 -10.99 17.41
C GLY A 341 -34.82 -10.15 16.58
N SER A 342 -34.53 -8.90 16.96
CA SER A 342 -33.59 -8.00 16.28
C SER A 342 -32.18 -8.14 16.87
N HIS A 343 -31.40 -9.11 16.37
CA HIS A 343 -29.96 -9.13 16.61
C HIS A 343 -29.30 -7.95 15.88
N ARG A 344 -28.86 -6.93 16.64
CA ARG A 344 -28.16 -5.78 16.06
C ARG A 344 -26.67 -6.04 16.01
N ARG A 345 -26.03 -5.83 14.86
CA ARG A 345 -24.58 -6.01 14.69
C ARG A 345 -23.78 -5.18 15.69
N THR A 346 -22.71 -5.77 16.22
CA THR A 346 -21.73 -5.04 17.04
C THR A 346 -21.12 -3.91 16.22
N THR A 347 -21.11 -2.71 16.78
CA THR A 347 -20.68 -1.52 16.05
C THR A 347 -19.18 -1.59 15.72
N GLY A 348 -18.86 -1.45 14.43
CA GLY A 348 -17.49 -1.38 13.94
C GLY A 348 -16.81 -2.73 13.65
N LEU A 349 -17.38 -3.86 14.07
CA LEU A 349 -16.84 -5.20 13.75
C LEU A 349 -17.19 -5.56 12.30
N LEU A 350 -16.18 -5.86 11.47
CA LEU A 350 -16.32 -6.26 10.07
C LEU A 350 -17.25 -5.32 9.29
N LYS A 351 -17.05 -4.00 9.47
CA LYS A 351 -17.96 -2.94 8.99
C LYS A 351 -18.23 -3.00 7.48
N ALA A 352 -17.26 -3.46 6.69
CA ALA A 352 -17.34 -3.51 5.23
C ALA A 352 -18.22 -4.68 4.72
N MET A 353 -18.60 -5.63 5.57
CA MET A 353 -19.38 -6.80 5.17
C MET A 353 -20.88 -6.51 5.17
N ASP A 354 -21.58 -7.09 4.20
CA ASP A 354 -23.05 -7.18 4.23
C ASP A 354 -23.53 -8.15 5.33
N ASP A 355 -24.83 -8.11 5.63
CA ASP A 355 -25.42 -8.91 6.72
C ASP A 355 -25.47 -10.42 6.43
N ALA A 356 -25.43 -10.84 5.17
CA ALA A 356 -25.39 -12.25 4.82
C ALA A 356 -23.98 -12.83 5.05
N ALA A 357 -22.95 -12.13 4.59
CA ALA A 357 -21.56 -12.47 4.79
C ALA A 357 -21.19 -12.41 6.28
N TYR A 358 -21.63 -11.37 7.00
CA TYR A 358 -21.42 -11.23 8.44
C TYR A 358 -21.95 -12.42 9.24
N ARG A 359 -23.17 -12.90 8.91
CA ARG A 359 -23.76 -14.11 9.52
C ARG A 359 -22.98 -15.38 9.17
N LYS A 360 -22.47 -15.51 7.95
CA LYS A 360 -21.64 -16.65 7.55
C LYS A 360 -20.34 -16.72 8.35
N VAL A 361 -19.66 -15.58 8.56
CA VAL A 361 -18.44 -15.51 9.38
C VAL A 361 -18.73 -15.87 10.83
N CYS A 362 -19.79 -15.30 11.43
CA CYS A 362 -20.22 -15.65 12.79
C CYS A 362 -20.49 -17.16 12.94
N ARG A 363 -21.14 -17.77 11.95
CA ARG A 363 -21.41 -19.21 11.97
C ARG A 363 -20.11 -20.02 11.82
N ALA A 364 -19.27 -19.65 10.86
CA ALA A 364 -17.99 -20.32 10.62
C ALA A 364 -17.13 -20.37 11.89
N MET A 365 -17.12 -19.25 12.64
CA MET A 365 -16.39 -19.09 13.89
C MET A 365 -16.68 -20.18 14.92
N TRP A 366 -17.95 -20.49 15.22
CA TRP A 366 -18.25 -21.56 16.19
C TRP A 366 -18.32 -22.96 15.58
N THR A 367 -18.40 -23.11 14.24
CA THR A 367 -18.54 -24.42 13.59
C THR A 367 -17.18 -25.04 13.30
N ALA A 368 -16.14 -24.22 13.17
CA ALA A 368 -14.78 -24.66 12.94
C ALA A 368 -14.05 -24.74 14.30
N PRO A 369 -13.87 -25.96 14.85
CA PRO A 369 -13.19 -26.13 16.14
C PRO A 369 -11.72 -25.69 16.07
N ASP A 370 -11.09 -25.82 14.91
CA ASP A 370 -9.65 -25.65 14.72
C ASP A 370 -9.19 -24.22 14.39
N LEU A 371 -10.08 -23.22 14.44
CA LEU A 371 -9.63 -21.83 14.32
C LEU A 371 -8.70 -21.50 15.49
N ALA A 372 -7.74 -20.60 15.27
CA ALA A 372 -6.76 -20.15 16.25
C ALA A 372 -6.65 -18.63 16.16
N LEU A 373 -7.37 -17.95 17.05
CA LEU A 373 -7.26 -16.51 17.24
C LEU A 373 -6.17 -16.24 18.26
N VAL A 374 -4.94 -16.21 17.76
CA VAL A 374 -3.77 -15.92 18.59
C VAL A 374 -3.77 -14.45 18.97
N ASP A 375 -3.43 -14.14 20.22
CA ASP A 375 -3.08 -12.77 20.61
C ASP A 375 -1.78 -12.34 19.90
N LEU A 376 -1.87 -11.25 19.13
CA LEU A 376 -0.76 -10.71 18.34
C LEU A 376 -0.10 -9.50 19.04
N LYS A 377 -0.43 -9.25 20.32
CA LYS A 377 0.10 -8.12 21.10
C LYS A 377 1.49 -8.34 21.68
#